data_AF-A0A3R6Z0F7-F1
#
_entry.id   AF-A0A3R6Z0F7-F1
#
_cell.length_a   1.000
_cell.length_b   1.000
_cell.length_c   1.000
_cell.angle_alpha   90.00
_cell.angle_beta   90.00
_cell.angle_gamma   90.00
#
_symmetry.space_group_name_H-M   'P 1'
#
loop_
_entity.id
_entity.type
_entity.pdbx_description
1 polymer ?
#
loop_
_entity_poly.entity_id
_entity_poly.type
_entity_poly.pdbx_seq_one_letter_code
_entity_poly.pdbx_strand_id
1 'polypeptide(L)'
;MDLNQIVTLLNQVMDAIQTLEKDSTQADMDNAGAKSILLAKQYPIRGHCLVDKSDFEKKLYIGCLLAFCNSGLNKSMEENKIYHICRIIASYEQNIDLTEYIAQSLKINMKTMQSMIETFDSETILCFSVDMLILYMLEPNNIRRNSYETISDIFQFLQMSKNDVRKAAQIAKCIIEQDFEGLIGEISEKDSINYNCFLGYFPDNKYTTIVSSFVDIQHLEGNVLVANAQISNCHEYFDLSETVATSITFRNCVFVNIKGFRENEQLVIFDGCKFENNNFDTEDYVLIQGQNILMINTVFTDIHTSKNILNISDGKIRECKFVNCQGVDLPCTYLFELNNVEVSKCIFDNCTMVTIHHFRQYTTGGVFTIANGFVRECIFDKCIARGEATSHEQYATFEMQIVKAINTTVGENKFNNCCCYSDISRGVNVKSYILGLKNSNENGNEFNECSSHHYIDGGIRSNYKNYNIGEL
;
A
#
# COMPACT_ATOMS: atom_id res chain seq x y z
N MET A 1 20.91 -23.51 37.23
CA MET A 1 20.35 -24.76 36.66
C MET A 1 21.51 -25.75 36.60
N ASP A 2 21.43 -26.83 37.39
CA ASP A 2 22.53 -27.78 37.61
C ASP A 2 22.66 -28.75 36.43
N LEU A 3 23.88 -29.14 36.05
CA LEU A 3 24.16 -30.01 34.90
C LEU A 3 23.43 -31.37 35.03
N ASN A 4 23.27 -31.84 36.27
CA ASN A 4 22.51 -33.06 36.58
C ASN A 4 21.00 -32.92 36.29
N GLN A 5 20.42 -31.72 36.41
CA GLN A 5 19.02 -31.48 36.06
C GLN A 5 18.81 -31.48 34.54
N ILE A 6 19.79 -30.99 33.77
CA ILE A 6 19.76 -30.98 32.31
C ILE A 6 19.87 -32.41 31.76
N VAL A 7 20.75 -33.24 32.33
CA VAL A 7 20.89 -34.65 31.94
C VAL A 7 19.63 -35.46 32.28
N THR A 8 19.00 -35.16 33.43
CA THR A 8 17.74 -35.82 33.81
C THR A 8 16.60 -35.46 32.86
N LEU A 9 16.48 -34.18 32.47
CA LEU A 9 15.50 -33.72 31.48
C LEU A 9 15.75 -34.32 30.09
N LEU A 10 17.01 -34.41 29.66
CA LEU A 10 17.36 -35.02 28.37
C LEU A 10 17.04 -36.51 28.33
N ASN A 11 17.29 -37.24 29.41
CA ASN A 11 16.93 -38.66 29.51
C ASN A 11 15.40 -38.87 29.54
N GLN A 12 14.65 -38.00 30.20
CA GLN A 12 13.18 -38.03 30.18
C GLN A 12 12.62 -37.72 28.78
N VAL A 13 13.25 -36.81 28.03
CA VAL A 13 12.89 -36.52 26.63
C VAL A 13 13.25 -37.69 25.72
N MET A 14 14.40 -38.34 25.93
CA MET A 14 14.82 -39.52 25.17
C MET A 14 13.91 -40.72 25.42
N ASP A 15 13.50 -40.96 26.68
CA ASP A 15 12.55 -42.02 27.01
C ASP A 15 11.16 -41.71 26.44
N ALA A 16 10.73 -40.44 26.43
CA ALA A 16 9.48 -40.03 25.77
C ALA A 16 9.52 -40.24 24.24
N ILE A 17 10.66 -39.95 23.60
CA ILE A 17 10.88 -40.20 22.16
C ILE A 17 10.91 -41.70 21.87
N GLN A 18 11.56 -42.51 22.70
CA GLN A 18 11.58 -43.98 22.53
C GLN A 18 10.23 -44.65 22.81
N THR A 19 9.39 -44.03 23.65
CA THR A 19 8.01 -44.49 23.88
C THR A 19 7.13 -44.13 22.66
N LEU A 20 7.31 -42.92 22.09
CA LEU A 20 6.67 -42.52 20.83
C LEU A 20 7.12 -43.36 19.62
N GLU A 21 8.39 -43.80 19.57
CA GLU A 21 8.93 -44.68 18.53
C GLU A 21 8.52 -46.16 18.70
N LYS A 22 8.13 -46.58 19.90
CA LYS A 22 7.62 -47.95 20.14
C LYS A 22 6.11 -48.08 19.92
N ASP A 23 5.37 -46.98 19.99
CA ASP A 23 3.94 -46.94 19.66
C ASP A 23 3.67 -46.82 18.14
N SER A 24 4.71 -46.60 17.31
CA SER A 24 4.60 -46.41 15.85
C SER A 24 4.61 -47.72 15.05
N THR A 25 3.76 -48.68 15.39
CA THR A 25 3.44 -49.80 14.48
C THR A 25 2.12 -49.54 13.76
N GLN A 26 2.19 -49.42 12.43
CA GLN A 26 1.10 -49.55 11.45
C GLN A 26 -0.12 -48.59 11.55
N ALA A 27 -0.32 -47.84 12.64
CA ALA A 27 -1.45 -46.94 12.84
C ALA A 27 -1.19 -45.47 12.40
N ASP A 28 0.06 -45.07 12.18
CA ASP A 28 0.39 -43.65 11.97
C ASP A 28 0.13 -43.13 10.55
N MET A 29 0.01 -44.01 9.55
CA MET A 29 -0.40 -43.58 8.20
C MET A 29 -1.86 -43.10 8.14
N ASP A 30 -2.74 -43.64 9.00
CA ASP A 30 -4.14 -43.20 9.12
C ASP A 30 -4.27 -41.89 9.93
N ASN A 31 -3.25 -41.53 10.73
CA ASN A 31 -3.28 -40.37 11.64
C ASN A 31 -2.67 -39.09 11.04
N ALA A 32 -1.67 -39.19 10.16
CA ALA A 32 -1.05 -38.04 9.48
C ALA A 32 -2.03 -37.32 8.54
N GLY A 33 -2.87 -38.07 7.82
CA GLY A 33 -3.94 -37.52 7.00
C GLY A 33 -5.00 -36.80 7.84
N ALA A 34 -5.40 -37.38 8.97
CA ALA A 34 -6.37 -36.78 9.89
C ALA A 34 -5.86 -35.45 10.50
N LYS A 35 -4.59 -35.40 10.88
CA LYS A 35 -3.93 -34.18 11.38
C LYS A 35 -3.86 -33.09 10.30
N SER A 36 -3.47 -33.46 9.08
CA SER A 36 -3.42 -32.53 7.94
C SER A 36 -4.80 -31.96 7.61
N ILE A 37 -5.85 -32.79 7.64
CA ILE A 37 -7.23 -32.37 7.43
C ILE A 37 -7.68 -31.41 8.54
N LEU A 38 -7.38 -31.71 9.80
CA LEU A 38 -7.74 -30.86 10.94
C LEU A 38 -7.09 -29.47 10.82
N LEU A 39 -5.79 -29.43 10.56
CA LEU A 39 -5.06 -28.18 10.38
C LEU A 39 -5.54 -27.42 9.14
N ALA A 40 -5.86 -28.12 8.04
CA ALA A 40 -6.32 -27.49 6.82
C ALA A 40 -7.66 -26.76 7.01
N LYS A 41 -8.55 -27.34 7.83
CA LYS A 41 -9.83 -26.72 8.21
C LYS A 41 -9.65 -25.47 9.07
N GLN A 42 -8.60 -25.40 9.87
CA GLN A 42 -8.28 -24.19 10.66
C GLN A 42 -7.71 -23.08 9.78
N TYR A 43 -6.97 -23.43 8.73
CA TYR A 43 -6.29 -22.51 7.84
C TYR A 43 -6.64 -22.74 6.36
N PRO A 44 -7.92 -22.67 5.95
CA PRO A 44 -8.30 -22.87 4.56
C PRO A 44 -7.75 -21.74 3.67
N ILE A 45 -7.51 -22.04 2.39
CA ILE A 45 -7.19 -21.01 1.39
C ILE A 45 -8.49 -20.29 1.02
N ARG A 46 -8.87 -19.30 1.82
CA ARG A 46 -10.11 -18.53 1.59
C ARG A 46 -10.03 -17.76 0.28
N GLY A 47 -11.13 -17.74 -0.47
CA GLY A 47 -11.22 -17.06 -1.76
C GLY A 47 -10.66 -17.85 -2.95
N HIS A 48 -10.21 -19.09 -2.76
CA HIS A 48 -9.70 -19.94 -3.85
C HIS A 48 -10.66 -20.01 -5.04
N CYS A 49 -10.13 -20.11 -6.27
CA CYS A 49 -10.93 -20.07 -7.50
C CYS A 49 -12.01 -21.16 -7.59
N LEU A 50 -11.89 -22.23 -6.80
CA LEU A 50 -12.83 -23.34 -6.75
C LEU A 50 -14.09 -23.07 -5.91
N VAL A 51 -14.16 -22.03 -5.07
CA VAL A 51 -15.29 -21.83 -4.15
C VAL A 51 -16.64 -21.87 -4.87
N ASP A 52 -16.74 -21.13 -5.97
CA ASP A 52 -17.98 -20.97 -6.75
C ASP A 52 -18.08 -21.91 -7.97
N LYS A 53 -17.13 -22.84 -8.12
CA LYS A 53 -17.13 -23.81 -9.23
C LYS A 53 -18.05 -25.00 -8.96
N SER A 54 -18.47 -25.68 -10.03
CA SER A 54 -19.28 -26.89 -9.93
C SER A 54 -18.53 -28.04 -9.26
N ASP A 55 -19.26 -29.00 -8.65
CA ASP A 55 -18.65 -30.19 -8.05
C ASP A 55 -17.84 -31.02 -9.06
N PHE A 56 -18.26 -31.02 -10.33
CA PHE A 56 -17.52 -31.66 -11.41
C PHE A 56 -16.15 -31.00 -11.61
N GLU A 57 -16.11 -29.67 -11.70
CA GLU A 57 -14.86 -28.91 -11.85
C GLU A 57 -13.94 -29.07 -10.63
N LYS A 58 -14.49 -29.00 -9.42
CA LYS A 58 -13.75 -29.23 -8.16
C LYS A 58 -13.08 -30.60 -8.15
N LYS A 59 -13.83 -31.65 -8.46
CA LYS A 59 -13.34 -33.03 -8.55
C LYS A 59 -12.29 -33.21 -9.62
N LEU A 60 -12.50 -32.61 -10.80
CA LEU A 60 -11.55 -32.62 -11.89
C LEU A 60 -10.23 -31.93 -11.52
N TYR A 61 -10.30 -30.76 -10.91
CA TYR A 61 -9.15 -29.96 -10.49
C TYR A 61 -8.27 -30.72 -9.48
N ILE A 62 -8.87 -31.15 -8.37
CA ILE A 62 -8.15 -31.86 -7.31
C ILE A 62 -7.65 -33.22 -7.81
N GLY A 63 -8.46 -33.95 -8.58
CA GLY A 63 -8.07 -35.22 -9.18
C GLY A 63 -6.84 -35.10 -10.09
N CYS A 64 -6.79 -34.06 -10.92
CA CYS A 64 -5.64 -33.76 -11.77
C CYS A 64 -4.40 -33.35 -10.96
N LEU A 65 -4.54 -32.47 -9.95
CA LEU A 65 -3.41 -32.09 -9.07
C LEU A 65 -2.80 -33.32 -8.40
N LEU A 66 -3.64 -34.19 -7.82
CA LEU A 66 -3.21 -35.45 -7.21
C LEU A 66 -2.52 -36.37 -8.22
N ALA A 67 -3.07 -36.52 -9.43
CA ALA A 67 -2.50 -37.40 -10.45
C ALA A 67 -1.10 -36.92 -10.89
N PHE A 68 -0.90 -35.62 -11.10
CA PHE A 68 0.40 -35.08 -11.50
C PHE A 68 1.42 -35.14 -10.36
N CYS A 69 0.99 -34.97 -9.11
CA CYS A 69 1.89 -35.00 -7.95
C CYS A 69 2.20 -36.42 -7.45
N ASN A 70 1.41 -37.42 -7.83
CA ASN A 70 1.54 -38.82 -7.42
C ASN A 70 2.16 -39.72 -8.51
N SER A 71 2.84 -39.14 -9.50
CA SER A 71 3.44 -39.86 -10.65
C SER A 71 4.59 -40.83 -10.27
N GLY A 72 4.88 -41.00 -8.97
CA GLY A 72 5.65 -42.12 -8.43
C GLY A 72 4.74 -43.12 -7.70
N LEU A 73 4.22 -44.11 -8.44
CA LEU A 73 3.25 -45.16 -8.05
C LEU A 73 3.52 -45.99 -6.76
N ASN A 74 4.53 -45.67 -5.95
CA ASN A 74 4.91 -46.46 -4.76
C ASN A 74 5.47 -45.62 -3.57
N LYS A 75 5.29 -44.29 -3.54
CA LYS A 75 5.63 -43.49 -2.35
C LYS A 75 4.38 -42.81 -1.81
N SER A 76 4.15 -42.96 -0.50
CA SER A 76 3.17 -42.15 0.21
C SER A 76 3.41 -40.67 -0.11
N MET A 77 2.37 -39.96 -0.55
CA MET A 77 2.44 -38.53 -0.80
C MET A 77 2.93 -37.82 0.46
N GLU A 78 3.89 -36.90 0.33
CA GLU A 78 4.47 -36.20 1.47
C GLU A 78 3.40 -35.37 2.21
N GLU A 79 3.48 -35.32 3.54
CA GLU A 79 2.49 -34.68 4.41
C GLU A 79 2.22 -33.22 4.03
N ASN A 80 3.24 -32.47 3.62
CA ASN A 80 3.11 -31.07 3.17
C ASN A 80 2.24 -30.92 1.91
N LYS A 81 2.32 -31.87 0.98
CA LYS A 81 1.49 -31.87 -0.25
C LYS A 81 0.04 -32.25 0.08
N ILE A 82 -0.15 -33.25 0.95
CA ILE A 82 -1.47 -33.63 1.47
C ILE A 82 -2.11 -32.41 2.15
N TYR A 83 -1.37 -31.78 3.06
CA TYR A 83 -1.84 -30.60 3.77
C TYR A 83 -2.24 -29.47 2.83
N HIS A 84 -1.41 -29.15 1.83
CA HIS A 84 -1.73 -28.12 0.84
C HIS A 84 -3.02 -28.42 0.07
N ILE A 85 -3.18 -29.64 -0.46
CA ILE A 85 -4.40 -30.05 -1.16
C ILE A 85 -5.62 -29.98 -0.23
N CYS A 86 -5.49 -30.45 1.02
CA CYS A 86 -6.56 -30.35 2.00
C CYS A 86 -6.93 -28.89 2.30
N ARG A 87 -5.98 -27.94 2.29
CA ARG A 87 -6.28 -26.50 2.48
C ARG A 87 -7.09 -25.93 1.32
N ILE A 88 -6.85 -26.40 0.09
CA ILE A 88 -7.65 -26.05 -1.08
C ILE A 88 -9.07 -26.61 -0.92
N ILE A 89 -9.22 -27.91 -0.61
CA ILE A 89 -10.54 -28.53 -0.44
C ILE A 89 -11.33 -27.85 0.71
N ALA A 90 -10.64 -27.54 1.81
CA ALA A 90 -11.22 -26.84 2.95
C ALA A 90 -11.78 -25.44 2.61
N SER A 91 -11.45 -24.87 1.45
CA SER A 91 -12.01 -23.58 1.02
C SER A 91 -13.48 -23.68 0.63
N TYR A 92 -13.96 -24.85 0.20
CA TYR A 92 -15.32 -25.05 -0.30
C TYR A 92 -16.06 -26.24 0.33
N GLU A 93 -15.37 -27.11 1.08
CA GLU A 93 -15.96 -28.32 1.66
C GLU A 93 -15.52 -28.53 3.12
N GLN A 94 -16.49 -28.69 4.02
CA GLN A 94 -16.21 -28.96 5.44
C GLN A 94 -15.88 -30.43 5.72
N ASN A 95 -16.42 -31.36 4.92
CA ASN A 95 -16.27 -32.80 5.11
C ASN A 95 -15.31 -33.36 4.07
N ILE A 96 -14.02 -33.15 4.27
CA ILE A 96 -12.97 -33.60 3.34
C ILE A 96 -12.84 -35.13 3.38
N ASP A 97 -13.25 -35.80 2.30
CA ASP A 97 -12.92 -37.21 2.03
C ASP A 97 -11.81 -37.31 0.98
N LEU A 98 -10.55 -37.30 1.45
CA LEU A 98 -9.39 -37.40 0.57
C LEU A 98 -9.35 -38.73 -0.20
N THR A 99 -9.95 -39.79 0.34
CA THR A 99 -9.98 -41.13 -0.29
C THR A 99 -10.74 -41.08 -1.61
N GLU A 100 -11.85 -40.33 -1.66
CA GLU A 100 -12.63 -40.15 -2.87
C GLU A 100 -11.78 -39.47 -3.96
N TYR A 101 -11.09 -38.38 -3.62
CA TYR A 101 -10.24 -37.65 -4.56
C TYR A 101 -9.03 -38.47 -5.04
N ILE A 102 -8.41 -39.26 -4.15
CA ILE A 102 -7.35 -40.20 -4.53
C ILE A 102 -7.89 -41.26 -5.51
N ALA A 103 -9.04 -41.86 -5.23
CA ALA A 103 -9.65 -42.86 -6.11
C ALA A 103 -10.02 -42.28 -7.49
N GLN A 104 -10.37 -40.99 -7.56
CA GLN A 104 -10.60 -40.29 -8.81
C GLN A 104 -9.28 -39.99 -9.55
N SER A 105 -8.22 -39.61 -8.83
CA SER A 105 -6.90 -39.34 -9.43
C SER A 105 -6.35 -40.55 -10.20
N LEU A 106 -6.61 -41.77 -9.72
CA LEU A 106 -6.22 -43.03 -10.38
C LEU A 106 -6.97 -43.29 -11.69
N LYS A 107 -8.08 -42.57 -11.94
CA LYS A 107 -8.90 -42.69 -13.16
C LYS A 107 -8.58 -41.60 -14.18
N ILE A 108 -7.68 -40.67 -13.87
CA ILE A 108 -7.26 -39.61 -14.80
C ILE A 108 -6.55 -40.25 -16.00
N ASN A 109 -7.05 -39.94 -17.19
CA ASN A 109 -6.48 -40.36 -18.46
C ASN A 109 -6.54 -39.18 -19.45
N MET A 110 -6.05 -39.39 -20.68
CA MET A 110 -6.04 -38.33 -21.70
C MET A 110 -7.41 -37.70 -21.97
N LYS A 111 -8.51 -38.46 -21.87
CA LYS A 111 -9.87 -37.92 -22.05
C LYS A 111 -10.23 -36.99 -20.89
N THR A 112 -9.88 -37.36 -19.66
CA THR A 112 -10.10 -36.50 -18.49
C THR A 112 -9.26 -35.22 -18.55
N MET A 113 -8.02 -35.33 -19.00
CA MET A 113 -7.15 -34.17 -19.22
C MET A 113 -7.70 -33.27 -20.35
N GLN A 114 -8.25 -33.84 -21.42
CA GLN A 114 -8.91 -33.06 -22.47
C GLN A 114 -10.15 -32.32 -21.94
N SER A 115 -10.96 -32.99 -21.10
CA SER A 115 -12.09 -32.34 -20.42
C SER A 115 -11.66 -31.19 -19.52
N MET A 116 -10.45 -31.25 -18.92
CA MET A 116 -9.91 -30.14 -18.14
C MET A 116 -9.70 -28.88 -19.00
N ILE A 117 -9.07 -29.02 -20.17
CA ILE A 117 -8.87 -27.90 -21.11
C ILE A 117 -10.21 -27.33 -21.59
N GLU A 118 -11.19 -28.21 -21.85
CA GLU A 118 -12.51 -27.80 -22.34
C GLU A 118 -13.39 -27.14 -21.28
N THR A 119 -13.13 -27.42 -20.00
CA THR A 119 -13.96 -26.93 -18.89
C THR A 119 -13.37 -25.71 -18.22
N PHE A 120 -12.05 -25.65 -18.05
CA PHE A 120 -11.41 -24.58 -17.27
C PHE A 120 -11.23 -23.32 -18.11
N ASP A 121 -11.68 -22.19 -17.57
CA ASP A 121 -11.32 -20.88 -18.08
C ASP A 121 -9.83 -20.57 -17.82
N SER A 122 -9.33 -19.51 -18.45
CA SER A 122 -7.92 -19.10 -18.34
C SER A 122 -7.49 -18.82 -16.89
N GLU A 123 -8.37 -18.27 -16.08
CA GLU A 123 -8.11 -17.97 -14.66
C GLU A 123 -7.94 -19.27 -13.85
N THR A 124 -8.82 -20.25 -14.08
CA THR A 124 -8.77 -21.55 -13.42
C THR A 124 -7.51 -22.32 -13.84
N ILE A 125 -7.12 -22.26 -15.12
CA ILE A 125 -5.87 -22.85 -15.61
C ILE A 125 -4.66 -22.21 -14.93
N LEU A 126 -4.66 -20.88 -14.74
CA LEU A 126 -3.58 -20.18 -14.06
C LEU A 126 -3.48 -20.61 -12.59
N CYS A 127 -4.61 -20.63 -11.86
CA CYS A 127 -4.65 -21.08 -10.46
C CYS A 127 -4.16 -22.53 -10.33
N PHE A 128 -4.63 -23.42 -11.21
CA PHE A 128 -4.19 -24.81 -11.26
C PHE A 128 -2.68 -24.92 -11.44
N SER A 129 -2.13 -24.08 -12.32
CA SER A 129 -0.71 -24.04 -12.61
C SER A 129 0.11 -23.54 -11.42
N VAL A 130 -0.39 -22.54 -10.69
CA VAL A 130 0.21 -22.06 -9.44
C VAL A 130 0.24 -23.15 -8.37
N ASP A 131 -0.90 -23.81 -8.11
CA ASP A 131 -0.99 -24.89 -7.12
C ASP A 131 -0.10 -26.07 -7.48
N MET A 132 -0.08 -26.46 -8.75
CA MET A 132 0.78 -27.52 -9.25
C MET A 132 2.25 -27.16 -9.00
N LEU A 133 2.69 -25.95 -9.35
CA LEU A 133 4.06 -25.50 -9.08
C LEU A 133 4.38 -25.48 -7.59
N ILE A 134 3.47 -25.03 -6.73
CA ILE A 134 3.63 -25.07 -5.28
C ILE A 134 3.87 -26.51 -4.81
N LEU A 135 3.04 -27.46 -5.27
CA LEU A 135 3.18 -28.87 -4.91
C LEU A 135 4.52 -29.48 -5.35
N TYR A 136 5.08 -29.06 -6.49
CA TYR A 136 6.43 -29.47 -6.92
C TYR A 136 7.54 -28.79 -6.11
N MET A 137 7.34 -27.55 -5.65
CA MET A 137 8.32 -26.83 -4.83
C MET A 137 8.35 -27.27 -3.37
N LEU A 138 7.28 -27.89 -2.87
CA LEU A 138 7.22 -28.45 -1.52
C LEU A 138 8.05 -29.74 -1.35
N GLU A 139 8.73 -30.23 -2.39
CA GLU A 139 9.62 -31.40 -2.30
C GLU A 139 10.97 -31.03 -1.63
N PRO A 140 11.32 -31.64 -0.48
CA PRO A 140 12.49 -31.25 0.32
C PRO A 140 13.86 -31.61 -0.29
N ASN A 141 13.90 -32.25 -1.46
CA ASN A 141 15.14 -32.70 -2.09
C ASN A 141 15.14 -32.39 -3.60
N ASN A 142 15.65 -31.21 -3.97
CA ASN A 142 15.97 -30.76 -5.34
C ASN A 142 15.00 -31.26 -6.43
N ILE A 143 14.20 -30.34 -6.98
CA ILE A 143 13.41 -30.55 -8.20
C ILE A 143 14.27 -31.32 -9.22
N ARG A 144 13.93 -32.59 -9.44
CA ARG A 144 14.68 -33.45 -10.34
C ARG A 144 14.48 -32.91 -11.75
N ARG A 145 15.46 -33.11 -12.64
CA ARG A 145 15.34 -32.73 -14.06
C ARG A 145 14.02 -33.22 -14.69
N ASN A 146 13.60 -34.42 -14.32
CA ASN A 146 12.35 -35.04 -14.78
C ASN A 146 11.08 -34.28 -14.33
N SER A 147 11.12 -33.57 -13.19
CA SER A 147 10.02 -32.74 -12.72
C SER A 147 9.83 -31.52 -13.63
N TYR A 148 10.91 -30.90 -14.11
CA TYR A 148 10.82 -29.78 -15.07
C TYR A 148 10.29 -30.21 -16.44
N GLU A 149 10.68 -31.39 -16.92
CA GLU A 149 10.13 -31.97 -18.17
C GLU A 149 8.62 -32.20 -18.03
N THR A 150 8.20 -32.81 -16.91
CA THR A 150 6.78 -33.06 -16.63
C THR A 150 5.98 -31.76 -16.52
N ILE A 151 6.50 -30.75 -15.79
CA ILE A 151 5.87 -29.42 -15.68
C ILE A 151 5.75 -28.76 -17.06
N SER A 152 6.80 -28.82 -17.88
CA SER A 152 6.80 -28.27 -19.23
C SER A 152 5.75 -28.94 -20.13
N ASP A 153 5.67 -30.27 -20.08
CA ASP A 153 4.68 -31.03 -20.85
C ASP A 153 3.25 -30.69 -20.42
N ILE A 154 3.02 -30.53 -19.12
CA ILE A 154 1.71 -30.10 -18.58
C ILE A 154 1.37 -28.69 -19.06
N PHE A 155 2.29 -27.73 -19.00
CA PHE A 155 2.01 -26.36 -19.48
C PHE A 155 1.76 -26.30 -20.98
N GLN A 156 2.49 -27.11 -21.76
CA GLN A 156 2.21 -27.25 -23.20
C GLN A 156 0.82 -27.85 -23.43
N PHE A 157 0.45 -28.86 -22.65
CA PHE A 157 -0.86 -29.48 -22.72
C PHE A 157 -1.98 -28.49 -22.36
N LEU A 158 -1.80 -27.69 -21.31
CA LEU A 158 -2.72 -26.62 -20.90
C LEU A 158 -2.73 -25.42 -21.86
N GLN A 159 -1.92 -25.46 -22.93
CA GLN A 159 -1.82 -24.42 -23.96
C GLN A 159 -1.48 -23.04 -23.39
N MET A 160 -0.70 -23.00 -22.30
CA MET A 160 -0.34 -21.75 -21.65
C MET A 160 0.64 -20.94 -22.49
N SER A 161 0.45 -19.63 -22.51
CA SER A 161 1.45 -18.74 -23.11
C SER A 161 2.71 -18.69 -22.25
N LYS A 162 3.84 -18.30 -22.84
CA LYS A 162 5.09 -18.06 -22.10
C LYS A 162 4.89 -17.04 -20.97
N ASN A 163 4.02 -16.05 -21.17
CA ASN A 163 3.75 -15.02 -20.17
C ASN A 163 2.96 -15.60 -18.99
N ASP A 164 1.97 -16.45 -19.24
CA ASP A 164 1.16 -17.08 -18.19
C ASP A 164 1.97 -18.07 -17.37
N VAL A 165 2.84 -18.84 -18.03
CA VAL A 165 3.78 -19.74 -17.34
C VAL A 165 4.72 -18.95 -16.41
N ARG A 166 5.26 -17.83 -16.90
CA ARG A 166 6.10 -16.94 -16.09
C ARG A 166 5.31 -16.37 -14.91
N LYS A 167 4.07 -15.93 -15.14
CA LYS A 167 3.19 -15.37 -14.11
C LYS A 167 2.86 -16.41 -13.03
N ALA A 168 2.45 -17.62 -13.43
CA ALA A 168 2.21 -18.73 -12.52
C ALA A 168 3.44 -19.04 -11.65
N ALA A 169 4.63 -19.09 -12.27
CA ALA A 169 5.88 -19.33 -11.56
C ALA A 169 6.22 -18.23 -10.55
N GLN A 170 6.01 -16.95 -10.89
CA GLN A 170 6.26 -15.86 -9.94
C GLN A 170 5.25 -15.86 -8.79
N ILE A 171 3.96 -16.06 -9.07
CA ILE A 171 2.94 -16.15 -8.02
C ILE A 171 3.24 -17.31 -7.07
N ALA A 172 3.53 -18.50 -7.62
CA ALA A 172 3.87 -19.68 -6.83
C ALA A 172 5.13 -19.44 -5.97
N LYS A 173 6.15 -18.78 -6.52
CA LYS A 173 7.35 -18.38 -5.78
C LYS A 173 7.01 -17.43 -4.63
N CYS A 174 6.24 -16.38 -4.89
CA CYS A 174 5.81 -15.42 -3.86
C CYS A 174 5.05 -16.11 -2.73
N ILE A 175 4.18 -17.08 -3.06
CA ILE A 175 3.46 -17.88 -2.07
C ILE A 175 4.41 -18.73 -1.23
N ILE A 176 5.36 -19.46 -1.84
CA ILE A 176 6.33 -20.29 -1.10
C ILE A 176 7.23 -19.44 -0.19
N GLU A 177 7.69 -18.30 -0.68
CA GLU A 177 8.56 -17.38 0.06
C GLU A 177 7.79 -16.49 1.06
N GLN A 178 6.46 -16.55 1.06
CA GLN A 178 5.57 -15.65 1.82
C GLN A 178 5.84 -14.17 1.53
N ASP A 179 6.23 -13.87 0.29
CA ASP A 179 6.52 -12.54 -0.22
C ASP A 179 5.26 -11.89 -0.81
N PHE A 180 4.44 -11.30 0.06
CA PHE A 180 3.24 -10.59 -0.37
C PHE A 180 3.56 -9.36 -1.24
N GLU A 181 4.72 -8.74 -1.02
CA GLU A 181 5.17 -7.59 -1.83
C GLU A 181 5.53 -8.00 -3.25
N GLY A 182 6.18 -9.16 -3.40
CA GLY A 182 6.39 -9.82 -4.69
C GLY A 182 5.08 -10.09 -5.44
N LEU A 183 4.04 -10.57 -4.73
CA LEU A 183 2.72 -10.77 -5.33
C LEU A 183 2.13 -9.43 -5.83
N ILE A 184 2.20 -8.37 -5.02
CA ILE A 184 1.73 -7.05 -5.41
C ILE A 184 2.45 -6.58 -6.68
N GLY A 185 3.76 -6.82 -6.79
CA GLY A 185 4.55 -6.48 -7.98
C GLY A 185 4.10 -7.19 -9.27
N GLU A 186 3.40 -8.32 -9.15
CA GLU A 186 2.84 -9.03 -10.30
C GLU A 186 1.46 -8.50 -10.72
N ILE A 187 0.73 -7.77 -9.88
CA ILE A 187 -0.62 -7.28 -10.24
C ILE A 187 -0.55 -6.28 -11.40
N SER A 188 -1.36 -6.47 -12.44
CA SER A 188 -1.39 -5.58 -13.60
C SER A 188 -2.82 -5.38 -14.09
N GLU A 189 -3.25 -4.13 -14.25
CA GLU A 189 -4.56 -3.76 -14.82
C GLU A 189 -4.81 -4.35 -16.23
N LYS A 190 -3.74 -4.69 -16.96
CA LYS A 190 -3.85 -5.28 -18.31
C LYS A 190 -4.15 -6.78 -18.31
N ASP A 191 -4.01 -7.46 -17.18
CA ASP A 191 -4.32 -8.88 -17.10
C ASP A 191 -5.76 -9.08 -16.60
N SER A 192 -6.38 -10.19 -17.01
CA SER A 192 -7.72 -10.57 -16.57
C SER A 192 -7.65 -11.49 -15.35
N ILE A 193 -6.61 -11.36 -14.52
CA ILE A 193 -6.35 -12.28 -13.42
C ILE A 193 -7.03 -11.75 -12.16
N ASN A 194 -7.87 -12.58 -11.55
CA ASN A 194 -8.45 -12.31 -10.25
C ASN A 194 -7.46 -12.66 -9.13
N TYR A 195 -6.67 -11.69 -8.68
CA TYR A 195 -5.68 -11.94 -7.62
C TYR A 195 -6.29 -12.24 -6.24
N ASN A 196 -7.59 -12.08 -6.05
CA ASN A 196 -8.27 -12.41 -4.79
C ASN A 196 -8.14 -13.89 -4.42
N CYS A 197 -8.00 -14.77 -5.42
CA CYS A 197 -7.84 -16.20 -5.18
C CYS A 197 -6.53 -16.57 -4.48
N PHE A 198 -5.53 -15.67 -4.50
CA PHE A 198 -4.23 -15.89 -3.90
C PHE A 198 -4.09 -15.31 -2.48
N LEU A 199 -5.05 -14.48 -2.03
CA LEU A 199 -4.99 -13.86 -0.70
C LEU A 199 -4.93 -14.88 0.44
N GLY A 200 -5.69 -15.98 0.32
CA GLY A 200 -5.75 -17.05 1.31
C GLY A 200 -4.44 -17.83 1.53
N TYR A 201 -3.42 -17.61 0.70
CA TYR A 201 -2.11 -18.24 0.84
C TYR A 201 -1.16 -17.48 1.78
N PHE A 202 -1.49 -16.24 2.15
CA PHE A 202 -0.68 -15.35 3.00
C PHE A 202 -1.35 -15.17 4.37
N PRO A 203 -0.87 -15.81 5.45
CA PRO A 203 -1.50 -15.75 6.77
C PRO A 203 -1.56 -14.34 7.37
N ASP A 204 -0.55 -13.52 7.08
CA ASP A 204 -0.43 -12.15 7.59
C ASP A 204 -1.09 -11.10 6.68
N ASN A 205 -1.76 -11.54 5.60
CA ASN A 205 -2.52 -10.66 4.74
C ASN A 205 -3.67 -10.01 5.54
N LYS A 206 -3.74 -8.68 5.46
CA LYS A 206 -4.80 -7.88 6.08
C LYS A 206 -5.92 -7.47 5.12
N TYR A 207 -5.74 -7.71 3.81
CA TYR A 207 -6.67 -7.28 2.78
C TYR A 207 -7.76 -8.32 2.54
N THR A 208 -9.00 -7.85 2.42
CA THR A 208 -10.15 -8.68 2.04
C THR A 208 -10.27 -8.78 0.52
N THR A 209 -9.83 -7.74 -0.19
CA THR A 209 -9.96 -7.67 -1.65
C THR A 209 -8.80 -6.89 -2.26
N ILE A 210 -8.36 -7.35 -3.42
CA ILE A 210 -7.43 -6.70 -4.33
C ILE A 210 -8.20 -6.30 -5.58
N VAL A 211 -8.01 -5.06 -6.01
CA VAL A 211 -8.44 -4.56 -7.30
C VAL A 211 -7.27 -3.90 -8.04
N SER A 212 -7.28 -4.03 -9.36
CA SER A 212 -6.33 -3.35 -10.25
C SER A 212 -6.91 -2.09 -10.89
N SER A 213 -8.20 -1.83 -10.70
CA SER A 213 -8.93 -0.66 -11.20
C SER A 213 -9.62 0.09 -10.06
N PHE A 214 -9.67 1.41 -10.18
CA PHE A 214 -10.32 2.30 -9.21
C PHE A 214 -11.85 2.26 -9.25
N VAL A 215 -12.42 1.99 -10.43
CA VAL A 215 -13.88 2.00 -10.64
C VAL A 215 -14.58 0.94 -9.79
N ASP A 216 -13.85 -0.10 -9.39
CA ASP A 216 -14.40 -1.27 -8.70
C ASP A 216 -14.53 -1.07 -7.18
N ILE A 217 -14.11 0.09 -6.63
CA ILE A 217 -14.01 0.29 -5.17
C ILE A 217 -15.37 0.59 -4.50
N GLN A 218 -16.33 1.19 -5.21
CA GLN A 218 -17.52 1.81 -4.61
C GLN A 218 -18.43 0.87 -3.80
N HIS A 219 -18.30 -0.46 -3.96
CA HIS A 219 -19.12 -1.45 -3.26
C HIS A 219 -18.33 -2.50 -2.47
N LEU A 220 -17.02 -2.28 -2.29
CA LEU A 220 -16.17 -3.25 -1.62
C LEU A 220 -16.17 -3.04 -0.11
N GLU A 221 -16.32 -4.13 0.64
CA GLU A 221 -16.27 -4.16 2.09
C GLU A 221 -14.89 -4.57 2.62
N GLY A 222 -14.59 -4.15 3.85
CA GLY A 222 -13.36 -4.53 4.54
C GLY A 222 -12.13 -3.72 4.09
N ASN A 223 -10.98 -4.37 4.06
CA ASN A 223 -9.70 -3.74 3.75
C ASN A 223 -9.36 -3.95 2.27
N VAL A 224 -9.47 -2.89 1.48
CA VAL A 224 -9.28 -2.93 0.03
C VAL A 224 -7.86 -2.53 -0.33
N LEU A 225 -7.20 -3.31 -1.19
CA LEU A 225 -5.95 -2.96 -1.84
C LEU A 225 -6.19 -2.62 -3.31
N VAL A 226 -5.80 -1.42 -3.71
CA VAL A 226 -5.73 -0.98 -5.10
C VAL A 226 -4.25 -0.98 -5.48
N ALA A 227 -3.85 -1.90 -6.35
CA ALA A 227 -2.43 -2.14 -6.63
C ALA A 227 -2.06 -1.81 -8.09
N ASN A 228 -0.97 -1.06 -8.25
CA ASN A 228 -0.35 -0.72 -9.55
C ASN A 228 -1.34 -0.09 -10.56
N ALA A 229 -2.39 0.56 -10.08
CA ALA A 229 -3.39 1.20 -10.92
C ALA A 229 -2.85 2.53 -11.47
N GLN A 230 -3.19 2.85 -12.72
CA GLN A 230 -2.91 4.16 -13.30
C GLN A 230 -4.21 4.88 -13.63
N ILE A 231 -4.43 6.02 -12.97
CA ILE A 231 -5.61 6.85 -13.20
C ILE A 231 -5.14 8.13 -13.87
N SER A 232 -5.77 8.49 -15.00
CA SER A 232 -5.40 9.69 -15.72
C SER A 232 -6.59 10.45 -16.29
N ASN A 233 -6.43 11.78 -16.39
CA ASN A 233 -7.39 12.69 -17.03
C ASN A 233 -8.80 12.61 -16.43
N CYS A 234 -8.90 12.54 -15.10
CA CYS A 234 -10.16 12.53 -14.39
C CYS A 234 -10.49 13.94 -13.89
N HIS A 235 -11.51 14.57 -14.46
CA HIS A 235 -11.89 15.95 -14.11
C HIS A 235 -12.93 16.03 -12.97
N GLU A 236 -13.24 14.90 -12.34
CA GLU A 236 -14.11 14.81 -11.17
C GLU A 236 -13.31 14.43 -9.94
N TYR A 237 -13.82 14.81 -8.76
CA TYR A 237 -13.23 14.39 -7.51
C TYR A 237 -13.57 12.93 -7.25
N PHE A 238 -12.58 12.18 -6.75
CA PHE A 238 -12.81 10.91 -6.12
C PHE A 238 -13.37 11.14 -4.73
N ASP A 239 -14.67 10.91 -4.61
CA ASP A 239 -15.41 10.96 -3.36
C ASP A 239 -15.35 9.58 -2.71
N LEU A 240 -14.63 9.48 -1.60
CA LEU A 240 -14.46 8.20 -0.92
C LEU A 240 -15.50 7.98 0.18
N SER A 241 -16.36 8.97 0.44
CA SER A 241 -17.44 8.87 1.44
C SER A 241 -18.51 7.86 1.06
N GLU A 242 -18.66 7.57 -0.24
CA GLU A 242 -19.62 6.59 -0.76
C GLU A 242 -19.17 5.14 -0.59
N THR A 243 -17.92 4.91 -0.19
CA THR A 243 -17.37 3.56 -0.06
C THR A 243 -17.75 2.92 1.29
N VAL A 244 -18.09 1.63 1.29
CA VAL A 244 -18.35 0.85 2.51
C VAL A 244 -17.09 0.16 3.07
N ALA A 245 -15.93 0.44 2.48
CA ALA A 245 -14.65 -0.14 2.89
C ALA A 245 -14.22 0.41 4.26
N THR A 246 -13.68 -0.46 5.12
CA THR A 246 -13.10 -0.05 6.41
C THR A 246 -11.74 0.62 6.24
N SER A 247 -11.00 0.22 5.22
CA SER A 247 -9.79 0.93 4.79
C SER A 247 -9.51 0.71 3.31
N ILE A 248 -8.87 1.69 2.67
CA ILE A 248 -8.45 1.64 1.28
C ILE A 248 -6.95 1.92 1.22
N THR A 249 -6.18 0.98 0.67
CA THR A 249 -4.76 1.18 0.39
C THR A 249 -4.54 1.29 -1.11
N PHE A 250 -4.08 2.45 -1.56
CA PHE A 250 -3.49 2.64 -2.88
C PHE A 250 -2.01 2.33 -2.78
N ARG A 251 -1.54 1.35 -3.56
CA ARG A 251 -0.15 0.92 -3.54
C ARG A 251 0.47 0.97 -4.92
N ASN A 252 1.59 1.68 -5.04
CA ASN A 252 2.30 1.91 -6.30
C ASN A 252 1.40 2.50 -7.42
N CYS A 253 0.31 3.18 -7.04
CA CYS A 253 -0.62 3.78 -8.00
C CYS A 253 -0.05 5.09 -8.56
N VAL A 254 -0.42 5.42 -9.79
CA VAL A 254 -0.04 6.66 -10.47
C VAL A 254 -1.29 7.46 -10.82
N PHE A 255 -1.33 8.71 -10.36
CA PHE A 255 -2.43 9.65 -10.54
C PHE A 255 -1.96 10.84 -11.38
N VAL A 256 -2.41 10.91 -12.64
CA VAL A 256 -1.96 11.92 -13.62
C VAL A 256 -3.10 12.81 -14.06
N ASN A 257 -2.99 14.12 -13.91
CA ASN A 257 -4.04 15.06 -14.32
C ASN A 257 -5.44 14.66 -13.79
N ILE A 258 -5.51 14.32 -12.50
CA ILE A 258 -6.74 14.06 -11.77
C ILE A 258 -7.14 15.30 -10.99
N LYS A 259 -8.44 15.53 -10.81
CA LYS A 259 -8.92 16.60 -9.94
C LYS A 259 -8.42 16.31 -8.53
N GLY A 260 -8.80 15.19 -7.92
CA GLY A 260 -8.25 14.87 -6.61
C GLY A 260 -9.13 13.95 -5.79
N PHE A 261 -8.84 13.89 -4.50
CA PHE A 261 -9.58 13.12 -3.51
C PHE A 261 -10.26 14.07 -2.54
N ARG A 262 -11.53 13.78 -2.23
CA ARG A 262 -12.26 14.50 -1.19
C ARG A 262 -13.01 13.51 -0.31
N GLU A 263 -13.28 13.96 0.91
CA GLU A 263 -14.25 13.37 1.85
C GLU A 263 -14.07 11.87 2.08
N ASN A 264 -13.55 11.50 3.25
CA ASN A 264 -13.44 10.11 3.66
C ASN A 264 -13.64 9.98 5.17
N GLU A 265 -14.28 8.90 5.60
CA GLU A 265 -14.44 8.56 7.02
C GLU A 265 -13.49 7.42 7.43
N GLN A 266 -13.24 6.53 6.49
CA GLN A 266 -12.36 5.38 6.56
C GLN A 266 -10.87 5.74 6.46
N LEU A 267 -10.01 4.81 6.89
CA LEU A 267 -8.56 4.95 6.75
C LEU A 267 -8.16 4.85 5.27
N VAL A 268 -7.51 5.89 4.75
CA VAL A 268 -6.97 5.90 3.38
C VAL A 268 -5.45 5.91 3.43
N ILE A 269 -4.83 4.98 2.73
CA ILE A 269 -3.38 4.81 2.69
C ILE A 269 -2.88 4.98 1.25
N PHE A 270 -1.94 5.90 1.05
CA PHE A 270 -1.15 6.02 -0.18
C PHE A 270 0.26 5.52 0.11
N ASP A 271 0.67 4.40 -0.48
CA ASP A 271 1.98 3.76 -0.24
C ASP A 271 2.73 3.59 -1.57
N GLY A 272 3.84 4.30 -1.73
CA GLY A 272 4.62 4.28 -2.97
C GLY A 272 3.90 4.93 -4.17
N CYS A 273 2.86 5.72 -3.93
CA CYS A 273 2.06 6.35 -4.98
C CYS A 273 2.78 7.55 -5.64
N LYS A 274 2.33 7.90 -6.84
CA LYS A 274 2.79 9.09 -7.57
C LYS A 274 1.62 9.96 -8.01
N PHE A 275 1.74 11.25 -7.77
CA PHE A 275 0.83 12.29 -8.24
C PHE A 275 1.62 13.19 -9.19
N GLU A 276 1.22 13.27 -10.46
CA GLU A 276 1.98 13.95 -11.50
C GLU A 276 1.09 14.87 -12.34
N ASN A 277 1.53 16.11 -12.58
CA ASN A 277 0.87 17.05 -13.50
C ASN A 277 -0.62 17.30 -13.17
N ASN A 278 -0.98 17.35 -11.88
CA ASN A 278 -2.34 17.66 -11.46
C ASN A 278 -2.50 19.18 -11.36
N ASN A 279 -2.95 19.78 -12.46
CA ASN A 279 -3.00 21.23 -12.66
C ASN A 279 -4.42 21.66 -13.02
N PHE A 280 -5.16 22.18 -12.04
CA PHE A 280 -6.53 22.65 -12.25
C PHE A 280 -6.66 24.10 -11.81
N ASP A 281 -6.92 25.00 -12.75
CA ASP A 281 -7.03 26.44 -12.52
C ASP A 281 -8.47 26.91 -12.23
N THR A 282 -9.37 25.98 -11.86
CA THR A 282 -10.77 26.29 -11.53
C THR A 282 -10.94 26.72 -10.07
N GLU A 283 -12.01 27.46 -9.74
CA GLU A 283 -12.27 27.98 -8.38
C GLU A 283 -12.29 26.86 -7.30
N ASP A 284 -11.60 27.11 -6.18
CA ASP A 284 -11.46 26.29 -4.96
C ASP A 284 -10.99 24.82 -5.17
N TYR A 285 -9.81 24.65 -5.76
CA TYR A 285 -9.22 23.34 -6.04
C TYR A 285 -8.31 22.83 -4.90
N VAL A 286 -8.72 21.76 -4.21
CA VAL A 286 -7.87 21.01 -3.27
C VAL A 286 -7.50 19.64 -3.83
N LEU A 287 -6.22 19.27 -3.94
CA LEU A 287 -5.85 17.96 -4.51
C LEU A 287 -6.25 16.79 -3.60
N ILE A 288 -5.98 16.87 -2.29
CA ILE A 288 -6.39 15.84 -1.32
C ILE A 288 -6.99 16.52 -0.10
N GLN A 289 -8.27 16.23 0.16
CA GLN A 289 -9.00 16.71 1.33
C GLN A 289 -9.60 15.53 2.11
N GLY A 290 -9.40 15.49 3.42
CA GLY A 290 -10.01 14.45 4.24
C GLY A 290 -9.47 14.29 5.66
N GLN A 291 -9.83 13.17 6.29
CA GLN A 291 -9.36 12.77 7.62
C GLN A 291 -8.80 11.35 7.61
N ASN A 292 -8.03 10.89 8.60
CA ASN A 292 -7.52 9.51 8.65
C ASN A 292 -6.70 9.11 7.42
N ILE A 293 -5.80 9.98 6.97
CA ILE A 293 -4.97 9.75 5.77
C ILE A 293 -3.52 9.41 6.16
N LEU A 294 -3.01 8.32 5.59
CA LEU A 294 -1.62 7.89 5.71
C LEU A 294 -0.94 7.96 4.34
N MET A 295 0.13 8.73 4.25
CA MET A 295 1.00 8.79 3.06
C MET A 295 2.37 8.28 3.42
N ILE A 296 2.84 7.27 2.69
CA ILE A 296 4.15 6.64 2.85
C ILE A 296 4.81 6.59 1.49
N ASN A 297 6.07 7.00 1.38
CA ASN A 297 6.86 6.89 0.14
C ASN A 297 6.16 7.49 -1.09
N THR A 298 5.29 8.49 -0.88
CA THR A 298 4.45 9.05 -1.94
C THR A 298 5.13 10.28 -2.56
N VAL A 299 5.07 10.40 -3.88
CA VAL A 299 5.74 11.46 -4.64
C VAL A 299 4.70 12.34 -5.34
N PHE A 300 4.80 13.65 -5.14
CA PHE A 300 4.02 14.68 -5.81
C PHE A 300 4.97 15.50 -6.68
N THR A 301 4.69 15.58 -7.99
CA THR A 301 5.55 16.29 -8.95
C THR A 301 4.70 17.18 -9.87
N ASP A 302 5.12 18.43 -10.03
CA ASP A 302 4.51 19.41 -10.93
C ASP A 302 3.00 19.57 -10.66
N ILE A 303 2.64 19.84 -9.40
CA ILE A 303 1.26 20.01 -8.93
C ILE A 303 0.92 21.50 -8.87
N HIS A 304 -0.18 21.92 -9.47
CA HIS A 304 -0.67 23.30 -9.41
C HIS A 304 -2.10 23.32 -8.90
N THR A 305 -2.30 23.90 -7.73
CA THR A 305 -3.63 24.02 -7.10
C THR A 305 -4.06 25.47 -7.03
N SER A 306 -5.35 25.77 -7.25
CA SER A 306 -5.87 27.05 -6.79
C SER A 306 -5.83 27.07 -5.26
N LYS A 307 -6.34 26.05 -4.55
CA LYS A 307 -6.47 26.09 -3.09
C LYS A 307 -5.31 25.48 -2.27
N ASN A 308 -5.41 24.19 -1.94
CA ASN A 308 -4.42 23.43 -1.17
C ASN A 308 -3.97 22.20 -1.97
N ILE A 309 -2.73 21.76 -1.83
CA ILE A 309 -2.36 20.39 -2.25
C ILE A 309 -2.93 19.40 -1.24
N LEU A 310 -2.69 19.64 0.05
CA LEU A 310 -3.21 18.79 1.12
C LEU A 310 -4.02 19.64 2.10
N ASN A 311 -5.24 19.19 2.40
CA ASN A 311 -6.07 19.67 3.50
C ASN A 311 -6.49 18.44 4.34
N ILE A 312 -5.69 18.10 5.34
CA ILE A 312 -5.78 16.81 6.04
C ILE A 312 -5.92 17.02 7.54
N SER A 313 -6.87 16.31 8.13
CA SER A 313 -6.96 16.10 9.57
C SER A 313 -6.61 14.67 9.95
N ASP A 314 -6.04 14.43 11.12
CA ASP A 314 -5.76 13.09 11.67
C ASP A 314 -5.01 12.18 10.70
N GLY A 315 -3.68 12.24 10.67
CA GLY A 315 -2.93 11.50 9.65
C GLY A 315 -1.45 11.38 9.88
N LYS A 316 -0.78 10.74 8.92
CA LYS A 316 0.69 10.69 8.88
C LYS A 316 1.22 10.83 7.46
N ILE A 317 2.30 11.59 7.30
CA ILE A 317 3.01 11.78 6.04
C ILE A 317 4.47 11.44 6.32
N ARG A 318 4.97 10.35 5.73
CA ARG A 318 6.31 9.83 6.02
C ARG A 318 7.04 9.48 4.73
N GLU A 319 8.31 9.91 4.64
CA GLU A 319 9.17 9.56 3.50
C GLU A 319 8.59 10.02 2.15
N CYS A 320 7.78 11.08 2.16
CA CYS A 320 7.15 11.63 0.95
C CYS A 320 8.02 12.72 0.31
N LYS A 321 7.82 12.94 -1.00
CA LYS A 321 8.49 14.00 -1.76
C LYS A 321 7.48 14.88 -2.47
N PHE A 322 7.63 16.19 -2.35
CA PHE A 322 6.84 17.21 -3.06
C PHE A 322 7.81 18.04 -3.89
N VAL A 323 7.66 18.03 -5.22
CA VAL A 323 8.58 18.67 -6.17
C VAL A 323 7.80 19.60 -7.08
N ASN A 324 8.27 20.84 -7.24
CA ASN A 324 7.66 21.85 -8.12
C ASN A 324 6.14 22.00 -7.87
N CYS A 325 5.78 22.08 -6.60
CA CYS A 325 4.40 22.16 -6.17
C CYS A 325 4.01 23.63 -5.95
N GLN A 326 2.96 24.11 -6.62
CA GLN A 326 2.56 25.50 -6.59
C GLN A 326 1.09 25.67 -6.18
N GLY A 327 0.85 26.61 -5.28
CA GLY A 327 -0.48 27.12 -4.96
C GLY A 327 -0.62 28.55 -5.47
N VAL A 328 -1.76 28.84 -6.10
CA VAL A 328 -2.12 30.19 -6.54
C VAL A 328 -3.58 30.43 -6.15
N ASP A 329 -3.86 31.10 -5.04
CA ASP A 329 -5.25 31.47 -4.73
C ASP A 329 -5.51 32.85 -4.14
N LEU A 330 -6.76 33.24 -4.42
CA LEU A 330 -7.72 33.84 -3.52
C LEU A 330 -8.78 32.78 -3.09
N PRO A 331 -9.12 32.58 -1.80
CA PRO A 331 -8.52 33.07 -0.57
C PRO A 331 -7.78 31.92 0.15
N CYS A 332 -6.56 31.58 -0.28
CA CYS A 332 -5.75 30.58 0.42
C CYS A 332 -4.81 31.15 1.44
N THR A 333 -4.68 30.39 2.53
CA THR A 333 -3.68 30.62 3.55
C THR A 333 -2.46 29.73 3.27
N TYR A 334 -2.57 28.40 3.12
CA TYR A 334 -1.39 27.52 3.00
C TYR A 334 -1.46 26.43 1.93
N LEU A 335 -0.34 26.06 1.30
CA LEU A 335 -0.30 24.97 0.31
C LEU A 335 -0.60 23.60 0.94
N PHE A 336 -0.11 23.42 2.16
CA PHE A 336 -0.38 22.26 3.00
C PHE A 336 -1.05 22.74 4.29
N GLU A 337 -2.28 22.31 4.52
CA GLU A 337 -3.07 22.62 5.70
C GLU A 337 -3.35 21.35 6.50
N LEU A 338 -2.69 21.21 7.64
CA LEU A 338 -2.64 19.97 8.40
C LEU A 338 -3.11 20.17 9.84
N ASN A 339 -3.92 19.25 10.36
CA ASN A 339 -4.34 19.26 11.76
C ASN A 339 -4.25 17.85 12.37
N ASN A 340 -3.58 17.71 13.51
CA ASN A 340 -3.28 16.43 14.15
C ASN A 340 -2.59 15.42 13.19
N VAL A 341 -1.55 15.89 12.51
CA VAL A 341 -0.77 15.09 11.54
C VAL A 341 0.68 14.92 12.02
N GLU A 342 1.24 13.73 11.86
CA GLU A 342 2.70 13.49 11.95
C GLU A 342 3.33 13.64 10.57
N VAL A 343 4.26 14.60 10.41
CA VAL A 343 5.05 14.75 9.18
C VAL A 343 6.50 14.45 9.47
N SER A 344 7.08 13.45 8.79
CA SER A 344 8.46 13.03 9.05
C SER A 344 9.23 12.61 7.80
N LYS A 345 10.53 12.91 7.77
CA LYS A 345 11.45 12.45 6.71
C LYS A 345 10.99 12.83 5.29
N CYS A 346 10.28 13.94 5.16
CA CYS A 346 9.74 14.40 3.88
C CYS A 346 10.67 15.41 3.22
N ILE A 347 10.59 15.51 1.89
CA ILE A 347 11.31 16.50 1.10
C ILE A 347 10.30 17.40 0.39
N PHE A 348 10.40 18.70 0.61
CA PHE A 348 9.67 19.75 -0.08
C PHE A 348 10.67 20.52 -0.92
N ASP A 349 10.67 20.33 -2.23
CA ASP A 349 11.61 20.92 -3.18
C ASP A 349 10.86 21.84 -4.14
N ASN A 350 11.25 23.12 -4.15
CA ASN A 350 10.66 24.15 -5.00
C ASN A 350 9.13 24.28 -4.82
N CYS A 351 8.65 24.15 -3.57
CA CYS A 351 7.25 24.38 -3.24
C CYS A 351 6.95 25.88 -3.06
N THR A 352 6.01 26.41 -3.83
CA THR A 352 5.71 27.85 -3.88
C THR A 352 4.25 28.12 -3.57
N MET A 353 3.99 29.02 -2.63
CA MET A 353 2.67 29.61 -2.44
C MET A 353 2.74 31.09 -2.84
N VAL A 354 1.93 31.47 -3.82
CA VAL A 354 1.74 32.87 -4.19
C VAL A 354 0.30 33.25 -3.87
N THR A 355 0.14 34.19 -2.96
CA THR A 355 -1.15 34.86 -2.80
C THR A 355 -1.17 36.05 -3.75
N ILE A 356 -2.26 36.27 -4.48
CA ILE A 356 -2.53 37.44 -5.36
C ILE A 356 -3.95 37.97 -5.04
N HIS A 357 -4.22 39.29 -4.89
CA HIS A 357 -5.55 40.02 -4.97
C HIS A 357 -5.99 41.01 -3.85
N HIS A 358 -7.06 41.76 -4.19
CA HIS A 358 -7.81 42.83 -3.51
C HIS A 358 -8.68 42.51 -2.27
N PHE A 359 -8.97 41.25 -1.89
CA PHE A 359 -9.87 40.95 -0.74
C PHE A 359 -9.12 40.65 0.56
N ARG A 360 -7.98 41.29 0.76
CA ARG A 360 -6.89 40.79 1.60
C ARG A 360 -6.85 41.29 3.04
N GLN A 361 -7.85 42.03 3.46
CA GLN A 361 -7.98 42.59 4.81
C GLN A 361 -7.78 41.59 5.99
N TYR A 362 -7.64 40.26 5.76
CA TYR A 362 -7.55 39.25 6.82
C TYR A 362 -6.51 38.12 6.65
N THR A 363 -5.64 38.09 5.63
CA THR A 363 -4.93 36.84 5.30
C THR A 363 -3.49 36.72 5.84
N THR A 364 -3.24 35.62 6.54
CA THR A 364 -1.93 35.04 6.88
C THR A 364 -1.74 33.82 5.98
N GLY A 365 -0.56 33.60 5.40
CA GLY A 365 -0.38 32.47 4.49
C GLY A 365 1.04 31.95 4.33
N GLY A 366 1.25 30.93 3.50
CA GLY A 366 2.52 30.23 3.45
C GLY A 366 2.55 28.93 2.67
N VAL A 367 3.66 28.20 2.78
CA VAL A 367 3.75 26.86 2.19
C VAL A 367 3.02 25.85 3.08
N PHE A 368 3.20 25.92 4.40
CA PHE A 368 2.82 24.83 5.29
C PHE A 368 2.21 25.39 6.58
N THR A 369 1.04 24.91 6.99
CA THR A 369 0.48 25.13 8.33
C THR A 369 0.16 23.80 8.99
N ILE A 370 0.50 23.66 10.26
CA ILE A 370 0.23 22.47 11.05
C ILE A 370 -0.23 22.83 12.46
N ALA A 371 -1.36 22.24 12.86
CA ALA A 371 -1.92 22.34 14.19
C ALA A 371 -1.89 20.98 14.91
N ASN A 372 -1.60 20.97 16.22
CA ASN A 372 -1.73 19.80 17.10
C ASN A 372 -0.97 18.53 16.65
N GLY A 373 0.13 18.68 15.90
CA GLY A 373 0.87 17.56 15.31
C GLY A 373 2.37 17.64 15.60
N PHE A 374 3.18 17.20 14.63
CA PHE A 374 4.61 17.51 14.61
C PHE A 374 5.22 17.40 13.22
N VAL A 375 6.34 18.11 13.03
CA VAL A 375 7.15 18.07 11.80
C VAL A 375 8.59 17.78 12.17
N ARG A 376 9.15 16.68 11.67
CA ARG A 376 10.54 16.32 11.97
C ARG A 376 11.34 15.73 10.83
N GLU A 377 12.65 15.90 10.86
CA GLU A 377 13.57 15.28 9.91
C GLU A 377 13.23 15.61 8.44
N CYS A 378 12.55 16.73 8.18
CA CYS A 378 12.14 17.15 6.85
C CYS A 378 13.15 18.11 6.22
N ILE A 379 13.19 18.14 4.89
CA ILE A 379 13.99 19.08 4.10
C ILE A 379 13.04 19.98 3.31
N PHE A 380 13.18 21.29 3.51
CA PHE A 380 12.55 22.32 2.71
C PHE A 380 13.64 22.98 1.87
N ASP A 381 13.69 22.71 0.56
CA ASP A 381 14.65 23.31 -0.37
C ASP A 381 13.93 24.25 -1.34
N LYS A 382 14.43 25.48 -1.46
CA LYS A 382 13.92 26.52 -2.38
C LYS A 382 12.42 26.77 -2.25
N CYS A 383 11.85 26.57 -1.06
CA CYS A 383 10.44 26.86 -0.83
C CYS A 383 10.21 28.38 -0.75
N ILE A 384 9.13 28.86 -1.37
CA ILE A 384 8.81 30.29 -1.46
C ILE A 384 7.38 30.54 -0.96
N ALA A 385 7.25 31.49 -0.03
CA ALA A 385 5.96 32.06 0.34
C ALA A 385 5.93 33.55 -0.04
N ARG A 386 5.08 33.90 -1.01
CA ARG A 386 5.02 35.25 -1.58
C ARG A 386 3.62 35.86 -1.41
N GLY A 387 3.58 37.09 -0.91
CA GLY A 387 2.36 37.88 -0.82
C GLY A 387 2.36 39.14 -1.67
N GLU A 388 1.44 39.27 -2.61
CA GLU A 388 1.23 40.52 -3.38
C GLU A 388 0.04 41.36 -2.88
N ALA A 389 0.26 42.46 -2.14
CA ALA A 389 -0.84 43.36 -1.76
C ALA A 389 -1.09 44.43 -2.84
N THR A 390 -2.31 44.98 -2.96
CA THR A 390 -2.55 46.14 -3.84
C THR A 390 -2.65 47.42 -3.03
N SER A 391 -2.21 48.54 -3.60
CA SER A 391 -1.95 49.83 -2.92
C SER A 391 -3.16 50.57 -2.34
N HIS A 392 -4.35 49.95 -2.27
CA HIS A 392 -5.62 50.66 -2.08
C HIS A 392 -6.32 50.40 -0.73
N GLU A 393 -5.80 49.51 0.11
CA GLU A 393 -6.41 49.22 1.43
C GLU A 393 -5.45 49.62 2.56
N GLN A 394 -5.86 50.60 3.37
CA GLN A 394 -5.11 51.11 4.51
C GLN A 394 -5.27 50.13 5.70
N TYR A 395 -4.16 49.75 6.35
CA TYR A 395 -4.09 49.08 7.68
C TYR A 395 -4.30 47.56 7.78
N ALA A 396 -3.92 46.74 6.80
CA ALA A 396 -3.85 45.29 6.99
C ALA A 396 -2.51 44.85 7.65
N THR A 397 -2.56 43.84 8.52
CA THR A 397 -1.36 43.11 9.00
C THR A 397 -1.32 41.75 8.32
N PHE A 398 -0.19 41.41 7.71
CA PHE A 398 0.01 40.14 7.00
C PHE A 398 1.13 39.33 7.62
N GLU A 399 0.99 38.02 7.57
CA GLU A 399 2.07 37.12 7.93
C GLU A 399 2.31 36.08 6.83
N MET A 400 3.56 35.94 6.40
CA MET A 400 3.96 34.94 5.39
C MET A 400 4.96 33.96 6.01
N GLN A 401 4.68 32.67 5.94
CA GLN A 401 5.57 31.65 6.51
C GLN A 401 5.91 30.50 5.56
N ILE A 402 7.10 29.90 5.68
CA ILE A 402 7.30 28.56 5.08
C ILE A 402 6.52 27.55 5.91
N VAL A 403 6.75 27.54 7.23
CA VAL A 403 6.03 26.68 8.18
C VAL A 403 5.40 27.54 9.27
N LYS A 404 4.09 27.43 9.43
CA LYS A 404 3.34 27.91 10.58
C LYS A 404 2.95 26.73 11.48
N ALA A 405 3.33 26.83 12.74
CA ALA A 405 3.21 25.77 13.73
C ALA A 405 2.32 26.24 14.90
N ILE A 406 1.25 25.50 15.19
CA ILE A 406 0.27 25.83 16.24
C ILE A 406 0.10 24.64 17.18
N ASN A 407 0.36 24.81 18.48
CA ASN A 407 0.31 23.73 19.47
C ASN A 407 1.07 22.46 19.02
N THR A 408 2.24 22.64 18.40
CA THR A 408 2.95 21.57 17.68
C THR A 408 4.44 21.58 18.05
N THR A 409 5.15 20.52 17.67
CA THR A 409 6.62 20.46 17.75
C THR A 409 7.22 20.42 16.36
N VAL A 410 8.19 21.29 16.09
CA VAL A 410 8.93 21.33 14.82
C VAL A 410 10.41 21.15 15.11
N GLY A 411 11.00 20.02 14.73
CA GLY A 411 12.41 19.78 15.07
C GLY A 411 13.20 18.97 14.05
N GLU A 412 14.52 19.12 14.08
CA GLU A 412 15.44 18.36 13.22
C GLU A 412 15.19 18.57 11.71
N ASN A 413 14.63 19.71 11.31
CA ASN A 413 14.36 20.04 9.91
C ASN A 413 15.48 20.88 9.30
N LYS A 414 15.61 20.82 7.97
CA LYS A 414 16.55 21.65 7.20
C LYS A 414 15.80 22.56 6.26
N PHE A 415 16.01 23.86 6.40
CA PHE A 415 15.51 24.89 5.50
C PHE A 415 16.67 25.40 4.67
N ASN A 416 16.64 25.18 3.36
CA ASN A 416 17.69 25.55 2.43
C ASN A 416 17.10 26.51 1.38
N ASN A 417 17.72 27.66 1.16
CA ASN A 417 17.32 28.62 0.12
C ASN A 417 15.84 29.05 0.17
N CYS A 418 15.20 28.95 1.32
CA CYS A 418 13.80 29.29 1.47
C CYS A 418 13.60 30.81 1.60
N CYS A 419 12.49 31.32 1.07
CA CYS A 419 12.21 32.75 1.06
C CYS A 419 10.75 33.07 1.44
N CYS A 420 10.54 34.00 2.35
CA CYS A 420 9.22 34.57 2.65
C CYS A 420 9.23 36.08 2.50
N TYR A 421 8.34 36.62 1.67
CA TYR A 421 8.29 38.06 1.42
C TYR A 421 6.95 38.55 0.88
N SER A 422 6.85 39.88 0.81
CA SER A 422 5.76 40.60 0.15
C SER A 422 6.31 41.73 -0.71
N ASP A 423 5.73 41.93 -1.90
CA ASP A 423 6.23 42.90 -2.89
C ASP A 423 5.67 44.32 -2.74
N ILE A 424 4.54 44.48 -2.04
CA ILE A 424 3.84 45.76 -1.92
C ILE A 424 3.40 45.93 -0.47
N SER A 425 4.04 46.85 0.26
CA SER A 425 3.83 47.01 1.71
C SER A 425 3.51 48.46 2.13
N ARG A 426 3.17 49.35 1.18
CA ARG A 426 2.83 50.74 1.50
C ARG A 426 1.61 50.80 2.42
N GLY A 427 1.79 51.29 3.66
CA GLY A 427 0.71 51.42 4.65
C GLY A 427 0.29 50.10 5.30
N VAL A 428 1.17 49.08 5.25
CA VAL A 428 0.88 47.71 5.68
C VAL A 428 1.98 47.20 6.62
N ASN A 429 1.59 46.46 7.65
CA ASN A 429 2.53 45.74 8.52
C ASN A 429 2.67 44.30 8.04
N VAL A 430 3.89 43.88 7.68
CA VAL A 430 4.17 42.52 7.22
C VAL A 430 5.14 41.86 8.18
N LYS A 431 4.80 40.66 8.64
CA LYS A 431 5.68 39.79 9.43
C LYS A 431 5.92 38.48 8.69
N SER A 432 7.12 38.30 8.13
CA SER A 432 7.44 37.05 7.43
C SER A 432 8.43 36.22 8.23
N TYR A 433 8.25 34.92 8.34
CA TYR A 433 9.18 34.04 9.05
C TYR A 433 9.41 32.78 8.24
N ILE A 434 10.59 32.17 8.33
CA ILE A 434 10.72 30.81 7.77
C ILE A 434 9.88 29.85 8.63
N LEU A 435 10.00 29.96 9.95
CA LEU A 435 9.24 29.19 10.94
C LEU A 435 8.48 30.15 11.89
N GLY A 436 7.15 30.14 11.81
CA GLY A 436 6.27 30.85 12.74
C GLY A 436 5.70 29.92 13.80
N LEU A 437 5.84 30.25 15.08
CA LEU A 437 5.44 29.42 16.22
C LEU A 437 4.32 30.09 17.03
N LYS A 438 3.24 29.35 17.27
CA LYS A 438 2.16 29.72 18.19
C LYS A 438 1.96 28.62 19.21
N ASN A 439 2.24 28.87 20.49
CA ASN A 439 2.18 27.86 21.56
C ASN A 439 2.92 26.56 21.18
N SER A 440 4.05 26.68 20.49
CA SER A 440 4.76 25.56 19.86
C SER A 440 6.22 25.57 20.25
N ASN A 441 6.87 24.41 20.18
CA ASN A 441 8.29 24.26 20.48
C ASN A 441 9.07 23.94 19.20
N GLU A 442 10.31 24.43 19.15
CA GLU A 442 11.26 24.07 18.10
C GLU A 442 12.57 23.54 18.69
N ASN A 443 13.20 22.58 18.00
CA ASN A 443 14.51 22.06 18.42
C ASN A 443 15.30 21.51 17.21
N GLY A 444 16.57 21.91 17.08
CA GLY A 444 17.50 21.30 16.13
C GLY A 444 17.20 21.60 14.66
N ASN A 445 16.49 22.69 14.35
CA ASN A 445 16.26 23.12 12.97
C ASN A 445 17.46 23.89 12.40
N GLU A 446 17.82 23.63 11.15
CA GLU A 446 18.91 24.30 10.43
C GLU A 446 18.34 25.25 9.35
N PHE A 447 18.90 26.45 9.23
CA PHE A 447 18.49 27.46 8.23
C PHE A 447 19.71 27.91 7.41
N ASN A 448 19.77 27.48 6.16
CA ASN A 448 20.87 27.72 5.24
C ASN A 448 20.40 28.63 4.09
N GLU A 449 21.00 29.82 3.99
CA GLU A 449 20.72 30.78 2.89
C GLU A 449 19.23 31.17 2.79
N CYS A 450 18.51 31.14 3.91
CA CYS A 450 17.12 31.58 3.97
C CYS A 450 16.99 33.11 4.10
N SER A 451 15.86 33.66 3.65
CA SER A 451 15.53 35.08 3.83
C SER A 451 14.05 35.31 4.17
N SER A 452 13.80 36.27 5.06
CA SER A 452 12.46 36.69 5.45
C SER A 452 12.35 38.22 5.52
N HIS A 453 11.25 38.77 5.00
CA HIS A 453 11.06 40.23 4.86
C HIS A 453 9.93 40.76 5.75
N HIS A 454 10.23 41.82 6.51
CA HIS A 454 9.28 42.52 7.38
C HIS A 454 9.12 43.98 6.96
N TYR A 455 7.89 44.49 6.99
CA TYR A 455 7.57 45.87 6.65
C TYR A 455 6.72 46.52 7.73
N ILE A 456 6.98 47.80 8.05
CA ILE A 456 6.17 48.61 8.97
C ILE A 456 5.88 49.94 8.29
N ASP A 457 4.61 50.30 8.15
CA ASP A 457 4.12 51.58 7.58
C ASP A 457 4.74 51.95 6.22
N GLY A 458 4.97 50.98 5.32
CA GLY A 458 5.49 51.25 3.97
C GLY A 458 6.93 51.76 3.89
N GLY A 459 7.58 52.00 5.03
CA GLY A 459 9.02 52.16 5.13
C GLY A 459 9.66 50.78 5.14
N ILE A 460 10.57 50.51 4.20
CA ILE A 460 11.52 49.41 4.37
C ILE A 460 12.33 49.79 5.61
N ARG A 461 12.06 49.19 6.77
CA ARG A 461 13.11 49.06 7.78
C ARG A 461 14.11 48.08 7.19
N SER A 462 15.03 48.60 6.36
CA SER A 462 16.13 47.88 5.72
C SER A 462 17.20 47.48 6.74
N ASN A 463 16.77 46.95 7.87
CA ASN A 463 17.58 46.02 8.61
C ASN A 463 17.15 44.65 8.11
N TYR A 464 17.90 44.12 7.12
CA TYR A 464 17.94 42.72 6.70
C TYR A 464 18.29 41.81 7.89
N LYS A 465 17.47 41.82 8.95
CA LYS A 465 17.56 40.87 10.03
C LYS A 465 16.71 39.70 9.58
N ASN A 466 17.37 38.65 9.12
CA ASN A 466 16.78 37.35 8.86
C ASN A 466 16.12 36.85 10.15
N TYR A 467 14.82 37.10 10.33
CA TYR A 467 14.06 36.45 11.40
C TYR A 467 13.60 35.11 10.84
N ASN A 468 14.48 34.12 10.93
CA ASN A 468 14.16 32.76 10.51
C ASN A 468 13.06 32.15 11.39
N ILE A 469 12.98 32.57 12.65
CA ILE A 469 11.98 32.10 13.62
C ILE A 469 11.21 33.31 14.19
N GLY A 470 9.90 33.19 14.33
CA GLY A 470 9.03 34.19 14.97
C GLY A 470 7.95 33.61 15.84
N GLU A 471 7.64 34.29 16.95
CA GLU A 471 6.45 34.00 17.78
C GLU A 471 5.23 34.76 17.22
N LEU A 472 4.10 34.07 17.13
CA LEU A 472 2.84 34.55 16.52
C LEU A 472 1.75 34.88 17.53
#